data_AF-A0A1Y5PX61-F1
#
_entry.id   AF-A0A1Y5PX61-F1
#
_cell.length_a   1.000
_cell.length_b   1.000
_cell.length_c   1.000
_cell.angle_alpha   90.00
_cell.angle_beta   90.00
_cell.angle_gamma   90.00
#
_symmetry.space_group_name_H-M   'P 1'
#
loop_
_entity.id
_entity.type
_entity.pdbx_description
1 polymer ?
#
loop_
_entity_poly.entity_id
_entity_poly.type
_entity_poly.pdbx_seq_one_letter_code
_entity_poly.pdbx_strand_id
1 'polypeptide(L)'
;MSATKSKYGQAMQRVATHLYRRHGRYTFRRAIPKDVQAACGMTEYVRSLGDVTDTRARALATVHAEFCDRMIRQARASTGRDTASHDDIFRTAHIPDQEEIERAVRAWIVEFEDRSSADPLVGGIAVRNRSRELDVAEGEIVRVMSSGSGEPPISTQWIADAIIQRNAWAMPRNGRLEAFLMDRVARGQRELVSRERAEITWSSTVGPTHRIFAPEEFAKDRARPQPSKNPQAKLSLSEIVDRWAAARKPRSKTERKARVVIAEFDALTGGARIGAITSDHVQAYKEKLVASGRAGTTGNNLLNLLRAVIRFAKECKFINVDPCEGIAIKADKKKAKARITYDRDCLTALFGTSVWSSGNRPVGGRGEAAYWLPLLALYTGARLEELGQLRLIDITSEAYVDADDADATATVIRIVEDEADGLKLKNAGSVRRVPVHPELVRLGFLNYVDQLRATGAKRVFPHLRPDRDGVLTASWSKWFGRWLRKEAEITDRRITFHSFRHSFKHYARQLGLAPDVQNEITGHETGDIADTYGGLSYPLLPLVQAIERYRVPGFVLPPPPQAMPNRPYT
;
A
#
# COMPACT_ATOMS: atom_id res chain seq x y z
N MET A 1 48.83 60.26 -52.34
CA MET A 1 48.16 60.16 -51.02
C MET A 1 48.25 58.72 -50.54
N SER A 2 48.90 58.51 -49.41
CA SER A 2 49.23 57.20 -48.83
C SER A 2 48.26 56.82 -47.71
N ALA A 3 48.06 55.50 -47.56
CA ALA A 3 47.56 54.74 -46.40
C ALA A 3 46.08 54.96 -46.00
N THR A 4 45.27 53.97 -45.58
CA THR A 4 45.54 52.73 -44.84
C THR A 4 44.39 51.72 -45.00
N LYS A 5 44.68 50.42 -45.11
CA LYS A 5 43.71 49.31 -45.00
C LYS A 5 43.14 49.23 -43.56
N SER A 6 41.82 49.07 -43.40
CA SER A 6 41.21 48.61 -42.13
C SER A 6 40.55 47.24 -42.31
N LYS A 7 41.02 46.27 -41.52
CA LYS A 7 40.56 44.89 -41.34
C LYS A 7 39.49 44.85 -40.22
N TYR A 8 38.19 44.70 -40.50
CA TYR A 8 37.16 44.20 -39.55
C TYR A 8 35.96 43.74 -40.40
N GLY A 9 35.30 42.59 -40.26
CA GLY A 9 35.10 41.67 -39.14
C GLY A 9 33.59 41.42 -39.05
N GLN A 10 33.06 40.34 -39.66
CA GLN A 10 31.62 40.06 -39.62
C GLN A 10 31.14 39.93 -38.16
N ALA A 11 30.15 40.74 -37.79
CA ALA A 11 29.56 40.81 -36.45
C ALA A 11 28.79 39.53 -36.10
N MET A 12 28.77 39.21 -34.81
CA MET A 12 28.11 38.02 -34.26
C MET A 12 26.58 38.19 -34.31
N GLN A 13 25.88 37.38 -35.12
CA GLN A 13 24.43 37.50 -35.31
C GLN A 13 23.68 36.68 -34.25
N ARG A 14 22.73 37.29 -33.53
CA ARG A 14 21.86 36.56 -32.61
C ARG A 14 20.77 35.81 -33.41
N VAL A 15 20.66 34.51 -33.20
CA VAL A 15 19.76 33.60 -33.94
C VAL A 15 18.63 33.03 -33.08
N ALA A 16 18.80 33.05 -31.75
CA ALA A 16 17.75 32.75 -30.77
C ALA A 16 18.11 33.38 -29.40
N THR A 17 17.27 33.15 -28.38
CA THR A 17 17.55 33.59 -27.01
C THR A 17 18.82 32.93 -26.48
N HIS A 18 19.80 33.75 -26.09
CA HIS A 18 21.15 33.34 -25.68
C HIS A 18 21.97 32.59 -26.74
N LEU A 19 21.53 32.55 -28.01
CA LEU A 19 22.20 31.81 -29.08
C LEU A 19 22.66 32.75 -30.20
N TYR A 20 23.93 32.61 -30.57
CA TYR A 20 24.61 33.48 -31.52
C TYR A 20 25.34 32.66 -32.60
N ARG A 21 25.49 33.22 -33.78
CA ARG A 21 26.14 32.60 -34.94
C ARG A 21 27.19 33.52 -35.55
N ARG A 22 28.36 32.97 -35.87
CA ARG A 22 29.45 33.67 -36.58
C ARG A 22 30.26 32.66 -37.41
N HIS A 23 30.42 32.92 -38.72
CA HIS A 23 31.16 32.05 -39.65
C HIS A 23 30.74 30.56 -39.57
N GLY A 24 29.42 30.28 -39.57
CA GLY A 24 28.90 28.91 -39.50
C GLY A 24 28.84 28.31 -38.09
N ARG A 25 29.67 28.78 -37.16
CA ARG A 25 29.71 28.28 -35.77
C ARG A 25 28.68 28.95 -34.87
N TYR A 26 28.07 28.16 -34.00
CA TYR A 26 27.11 28.60 -32.99
C TYR A 26 27.79 28.77 -31.63
N THR A 27 27.33 29.75 -30.86
CA THR A 27 27.80 30.04 -29.50
C THR A 27 26.60 30.38 -28.63
N PHE A 28 26.47 29.70 -27.49
CA PHE A 28 25.56 30.07 -26.42
C PHE A 28 26.23 31.11 -25.50
N ARG A 29 25.53 32.19 -25.19
CA ARG A 29 26.00 33.26 -24.29
C ARG A 29 24.83 33.78 -23.45
N ARG A 30 24.94 33.66 -22.12
CA ARG A 30 23.94 34.12 -21.16
C ARG A 30 24.61 34.88 -20.00
N ALA A 31 24.12 36.08 -19.72
CA ALA A 31 24.60 36.86 -18.56
C ALA A 31 24.14 36.20 -17.24
N ILE A 32 25.01 36.21 -16.25
CA ILE A 32 24.71 35.73 -14.90
C ILE A 32 24.19 36.91 -14.05
N PRO A 33 23.07 36.78 -13.33
CA PRO A 33 22.53 37.83 -12.48
C PRO A 33 23.51 38.30 -11.39
N LYS A 34 23.60 39.62 -11.16
CA LYS A 34 24.59 40.25 -10.25
C LYS A 34 24.58 39.66 -8.84
N ASP A 35 23.41 39.27 -8.34
CA ASP A 35 23.19 38.67 -7.02
C ASP A 35 23.89 37.32 -6.82
N VAL A 36 24.26 36.64 -7.92
CA VAL A 36 24.94 35.33 -7.87
C VAL A 36 26.29 35.30 -8.58
N GLN A 37 26.76 36.42 -9.15
CA GLN A 37 28.05 36.46 -9.87
C GLN A 37 29.23 36.07 -8.99
N ALA A 38 29.24 36.52 -7.73
CA ALA A 38 30.29 36.18 -6.77
C ALA A 38 30.30 34.68 -6.43
N ALA A 39 29.13 34.06 -6.27
CA ALA A 39 29.00 32.64 -5.99
C ALA A 39 29.29 31.76 -7.22
N CYS A 40 28.95 32.22 -8.42
CA CYS A 40 29.22 31.52 -9.68
C CYS A 40 30.65 31.76 -10.22
N GLY A 41 31.39 32.75 -9.70
CA GLY A 41 32.73 33.11 -10.16
C GLY A 41 32.81 33.65 -11.59
N MET A 42 31.68 34.04 -12.20
CA MET A 42 31.60 34.50 -13.58
C MET A 42 30.47 35.51 -13.79
N THR A 43 30.68 36.46 -14.70
CA THR A 43 29.69 37.49 -15.08
C THR A 43 28.80 37.04 -16.23
N GLU A 44 29.29 36.14 -17.07
CA GLU A 44 28.58 35.54 -18.18
C GLU A 44 29.01 34.09 -18.41
N TYR A 45 28.05 33.26 -18.80
CA TYR A 45 28.30 31.90 -19.24
C TYR A 45 28.35 31.85 -20.77
N VAL A 46 29.50 31.45 -21.31
CA VAL A 46 29.75 31.36 -22.75
C VAL A 46 30.20 29.94 -23.12
N ARG A 47 29.56 29.35 -24.13
CA ARG A 47 29.93 28.05 -24.68
C ARG A 47 29.82 28.03 -26.20
N SER A 48 30.88 27.59 -26.87
CA SER A 48 30.81 27.31 -28.31
C SER A 48 30.10 25.98 -28.53
N LEU A 49 29.14 25.97 -29.45
CA LEU A 49 28.36 24.79 -29.85
C LEU A 49 28.87 24.18 -31.16
N GLY A 50 29.94 24.75 -31.73
CA GLY A 50 30.57 24.25 -32.95
C GLY A 50 29.80 24.56 -34.25
N ASP A 51 30.21 23.90 -35.33
CA ASP A 51 29.55 23.95 -36.64
C ASP A 51 28.52 22.82 -36.73
N VAL A 52 27.32 23.11 -36.24
CA VAL A 52 26.20 22.17 -36.15
C VAL A 52 24.98 22.74 -36.89
N THR A 53 24.03 21.87 -37.25
CA THR A 53 22.77 22.31 -37.89
C THR A 53 21.98 23.24 -36.97
N ASP A 54 21.19 24.16 -37.53
CA ASP A 54 20.41 25.14 -36.75
C ASP A 54 19.49 24.47 -35.73
N THR A 55 18.83 23.37 -36.12
CA THR A 55 17.97 22.57 -35.23
C THR A 55 18.75 22.01 -34.04
N ARG A 56 19.96 21.48 -34.28
CA ARG A 56 20.82 20.94 -33.22
C ARG A 56 21.41 22.06 -32.34
N ALA A 57 21.75 23.21 -32.92
CA ALA A 57 22.19 24.40 -32.17
C ALA A 57 21.11 24.89 -31.21
N ARG A 58 19.84 24.90 -31.63
CA ARG A 58 18.69 25.27 -30.78
C ARG A 58 18.47 24.29 -29.64
N ALA A 59 18.54 22.98 -29.92
CA ALA A 59 18.42 21.95 -28.88
C ALA A 59 19.53 22.07 -27.83
N LEU A 60 20.78 22.26 -28.26
CA LEU A 60 21.92 22.48 -27.36
C LEU A 60 21.77 23.79 -26.56
N ALA A 61 21.24 24.85 -27.17
CA ALA A 61 20.97 26.11 -26.48
C ALA A 61 19.95 25.95 -25.35
N THR A 62 18.91 25.14 -25.54
CA THR A 62 17.94 24.81 -24.48
C THR A 62 18.60 24.11 -23.30
N VAL A 63 19.47 23.14 -23.57
CA VAL A 63 20.23 22.40 -22.54
C VAL A 63 21.14 23.35 -21.74
N HIS A 64 21.86 24.24 -22.41
CA HIS A 64 22.70 25.24 -21.73
C HIS A 64 21.88 26.30 -20.99
N ALA A 65 20.66 26.61 -21.45
CA ALA A 65 19.76 27.50 -20.72
C ALA A 65 19.32 26.89 -19.38
N GLU A 66 18.87 25.62 -19.39
CA GLU A 66 18.51 24.89 -18.17
C GLU A 66 19.69 24.72 -17.21
N PHE A 67 20.90 24.50 -17.74
CA PHE A 67 22.12 24.49 -16.96
C PHE A 67 22.32 25.82 -16.21
N CYS A 68 22.24 26.95 -16.92
CA CYS A 68 22.35 28.27 -16.30
C CYS A 68 21.24 28.51 -15.24
N ASP A 69 20.00 28.09 -15.51
CA ASP A 69 18.90 28.25 -14.53
C ASP A 69 19.14 27.43 -13.26
N ARG A 70 19.66 26.21 -13.39
CA ARG A 70 20.01 25.35 -12.26
C ARG A 70 21.17 25.92 -11.45
N MET A 71 22.21 26.37 -12.14
CA MET A 71 23.38 27.01 -11.53
C MET A 71 22.99 28.28 -10.76
N ILE A 72 22.18 29.16 -11.36
CA ILE A 72 21.67 30.37 -10.70
C ILE A 72 20.81 30.01 -9.48
N ARG A 73 19.94 29.00 -9.59
CA ARG A 73 19.08 28.55 -8.48
C ARG A 73 19.91 28.00 -7.31
N GLN A 74 20.95 27.23 -7.59
CA GLN A 74 21.87 26.70 -6.58
C GLN A 74 22.68 27.82 -5.93
N ALA A 75 23.20 28.75 -6.73
CA ALA A 75 23.95 29.90 -6.24
C ALA A 75 23.09 30.79 -5.32
N ARG A 76 21.81 31.00 -5.66
CA ARG A 76 20.84 31.71 -4.79
C ARG A 76 20.55 30.95 -3.50
N ALA A 77 20.47 29.63 -3.56
CA ALA A 77 20.26 28.80 -2.39
C ALA A 77 21.47 28.80 -1.45
N SER A 78 22.69 28.99 -1.98
CA SER A 78 23.90 29.14 -1.18
C SER A 78 24.11 30.54 -0.61
N THR A 79 23.63 31.61 -1.26
CA THR A 79 23.70 32.98 -0.71
C THR A 79 22.65 33.26 0.37
N GLY A 80 21.60 32.43 0.48
CA GLY A 80 20.53 32.57 1.49
C GLY A 80 20.68 31.71 2.75
N ARG A 81 21.81 31.04 2.96
CA ARG A 81 22.13 30.36 4.23
C ARG A 81 23.40 30.96 4.80
N ASP A 82 23.33 31.32 6.08
CA ASP A 82 24.48 31.70 6.89
C ASP A 82 25.67 30.79 6.62
N THR A 83 26.83 31.43 6.54
CA THR A 83 28.15 30.87 6.33
C THR A 83 28.49 29.86 7.42
N ALA A 84 28.03 28.62 7.29
CA ALA A 84 28.72 27.49 7.87
C ALA A 84 30.04 27.33 7.10
N SER A 85 31.14 27.41 7.83
CA SER A 85 32.50 27.29 7.33
C SER A 85 32.62 26.14 6.33
N HIS A 86 33.36 26.38 5.23
CA HIS A 86 33.73 25.35 4.24
C HIS A 86 34.40 24.11 4.89
N ASP A 87 34.85 24.20 6.14
CA ASP A 87 35.41 23.08 6.91
C ASP A 87 34.39 22.19 7.64
N ASP A 88 33.16 22.65 7.90
CA ASP A 88 32.18 21.87 8.67
C ASP A 88 31.44 20.82 7.83
N ILE A 89 31.42 20.96 6.50
CA ILE A 89 30.83 19.98 5.57
C ILE A 89 31.63 18.66 5.54
N PHE A 90 32.94 18.72 5.83
CA PHE A 90 33.82 17.55 5.76
C PHE A 90 33.82 16.67 7.03
N ARG A 91 33.16 17.09 8.12
CA ARG A 91 33.14 16.29 9.38
C ARG A 91 32.10 15.17 9.40
N THR A 92 31.14 15.15 8.46
CA THR A 92 30.04 14.15 8.45
C THR A 92 29.76 13.48 7.10
N ALA A 93 30.40 13.92 6.01
CA ALA A 93 30.14 13.42 4.66
C ALA A 93 31.15 12.33 4.25
N HIS A 94 30.64 11.22 3.71
CA HIS A 94 31.42 10.03 3.36
C HIS A 94 32.28 10.29 2.12
N ILE A 95 33.60 10.22 2.26
CA ILE A 95 34.55 10.25 1.14
C ILE A 95 34.70 8.82 0.62
N PRO A 96 34.41 8.54 -0.66
CA PRO A 96 34.44 7.18 -1.17
C PRO A 96 35.87 6.67 -1.38
N ASP A 97 36.06 5.37 -1.21
CA ASP A 97 37.27 4.69 -1.69
C ASP A 97 37.16 4.33 -3.20
N GLN A 98 38.26 3.80 -3.77
CA GLN A 98 38.29 3.43 -5.19
C GLN A 98 37.34 2.27 -5.53
N GLU A 99 37.13 1.33 -4.61
CA GLU A 99 36.25 0.18 -4.81
C GLU A 99 34.78 0.61 -4.82
N GLU A 100 34.41 1.53 -3.93
CA GLU A 100 33.10 2.17 -3.91
C GLU A 100 32.81 2.93 -5.21
N ILE A 101 33.80 3.64 -5.75
CA ILE A 101 33.68 4.35 -7.03
C ILE A 101 33.43 3.37 -8.17
N GLU A 102 34.27 2.34 -8.31
CA GLU A 102 34.14 1.34 -9.38
C GLU A 102 32.79 0.60 -9.31
N ARG A 103 32.35 0.25 -8.10
CA ARG A 103 31.04 -0.37 -7.88
C ARG A 103 29.88 0.56 -8.24
N ALA A 104 29.94 1.84 -7.86
CA ALA A 104 28.87 2.78 -8.20
C ALA A 104 28.77 3.01 -9.72
N VAL A 105 29.90 3.00 -10.43
CA VAL A 105 29.92 3.05 -11.89
C VAL A 105 29.31 1.79 -12.51
N ARG A 106 29.64 0.59 -11.98
CA ARG A 106 28.97 -0.67 -12.41
C ARG A 106 27.47 -0.65 -12.16
N ALA A 107 27.02 -0.16 -11.01
CA ALA A 107 25.59 -0.03 -10.70
C ALA A 107 24.87 0.93 -11.66
N TRP A 108 25.53 2.01 -12.07
CA TRP A 108 25.02 2.93 -13.08
C TRP A 108 24.88 2.27 -14.46
N ILE A 109 25.81 1.40 -14.88
CA ILE A 109 25.73 0.63 -16.13
C ILE A 109 24.49 -0.27 -16.15
N VAL A 110 24.25 -1.04 -15.09
CA VAL A 110 23.09 -1.95 -15.01
C VAL A 110 21.77 -1.18 -15.14
N GLU A 111 21.64 -0.06 -14.45
CA GLU A 111 20.45 0.79 -14.52
C GLU A 111 20.26 1.44 -15.90
N PHE A 112 21.35 1.68 -16.63
CA PHE A 112 21.27 2.18 -18.01
C PHE A 112 20.77 1.09 -18.96
N GLU A 113 21.30 -0.13 -18.87
CA GLU A 113 20.88 -1.29 -19.66
C GLU A 113 19.39 -1.64 -19.43
N ASP A 114 18.93 -1.63 -18.17
CA ASP A 114 17.52 -1.87 -17.82
C ASP A 114 16.58 -0.84 -18.46
N ARG A 115 17.01 0.43 -18.55
CA ARG A 115 16.22 1.51 -19.19
C ARG A 115 16.21 1.40 -20.71
N SER A 116 17.35 1.06 -21.32
CA SER A 116 17.46 0.91 -22.77
C SER A 116 16.71 -0.31 -23.30
N SER A 117 16.62 -1.39 -22.51
CA SER A 117 15.87 -2.60 -22.87
C SER A 117 14.35 -2.40 -22.98
N ALA A 118 13.82 -1.26 -22.49
CA ALA A 118 12.39 -0.95 -22.50
C ALA A 118 11.87 -0.38 -23.83
N ASP A 119 12.76 0.02 -24.76
CA ASP A 119 12.39 0.65 -26.04
C ASP A 119 13.22 0.05 -27.20
N PRO A 120 12.79 -1.10 -27.78
CA PRO A 120 13.59 -1.82 -28.77
C PRO A 120 13.66 -1.07 -30.11
N LEU A 121 14.85 -0.99 -30.69
CA LEU A 121 15.07 -0.39 -32.02
C LEU A 121 14.41 -1.25 -33.11
N VAL A 122 13.42 -0.67 -33.82
CA VAL A 122 12.73 -1.34 -34.93
C VAL A 122 13.16 -0.74 -36.28
N GLY A 123 13.68 -1.59 -37.18
CA GLY A 123 13.91 -1.26 -38.59
C GLY A 123 15.36 -0.87 -38.95
N GLY A 124 15.79 -1.23 -40.18
CA GLY A 124 17.19 -1.17 -40.62
C GLY A 124 17.80 0.24 -40.73
N ILE A 125 16.99 1.29 -40.85
CA ILE A 125 17.46 2.70 -40.87
C ILE A 125 17.76 3.18 -39.44
N ALA A 126 16.91 2.84 -38.47
CA ALA A 126 17.09 3.18 -37.06
C ALA A 126 18.37 2.56 -36.51
N VAL A 127 18.60 1.27 -36.81
CA VAL A 127 19.82 0.54 -36.45
C VAL A 127 21.07 1.20 -37.04
N ARG A 128 21.03 1.61 -38.32
CA ARG A 128 22.17 2.22 -39.01
C ARG A 128 22.49 3.63 -38.50
N ASN A 129 21.48 4.42 -38.15
CA ASN A 129 21.65 5.73 -37.53
C ASN A 129 22.22 5.60 -36.11
N ARG A 130 21.70 4.66 -35.32
CA ARG A 130 22.21 4.40 -33.97
C ARG A 130 23.66 3.96 -33.98
N SER A 131 24.05 3.07 -34.90
CA SER A 131 25.44 2.66 -35.06
C SER A 131 26.38 3.85 -35.33
N ARG A 132 25.97 4.81 -36.17
CA ARG A 132 26.75 6.03 -36.43
C ARG A 132 26.84 6.96 -35.22
N GLU A 133 25.78 7.07 -34.43
CA GLU A 133 25.80 7.84 -33.19
C GLU A 133 26.76 7.23 -32.15
N LEU A 134 26.77 5.89 -32.06
CA LEU A 134 27.70 5.15 -31.21
C LEU A 134 29.15 5.33 -31.67
N ASP A 135 29.44 5.34 -32.97
CA ASP A 135 30.78 5.64 -33.51
C ASP A 135 31.28 7.04 -33.10
N VAL A 136 30.41 8.05 -33.15
CA VAL A 136 30.74 9.43 -32.74
C VAL A 136 30.97 9.50 -31.23
N ALA A 137 30.09 8.89 -30.43
CA ALA A 137 30.22 8.86 -28.98
C ALA A 137 31.51 8.13 -28.53
N GLU A 138 31.82 6.98 -29.14
CA GLU A 138 33.04 6.23 -28.87
C GLU A 138 34.30 7.04 -29.22
N GLY A 139 34.30 7.70 -30.38
CA GLY A 139 35.40 8.57 -30.82
C GLY A 139 35.68 9.73 -29.86
N GLU A 140 34.63 10.36 -29.31
CA GLU A 140 34.75 11.41 -28.30
C GLU A 140 35.30 10.88 -26.97
N ILE A 141 34.81 9.73 -26.51
CA ILE A 141 35.27 9.08 -25.27
C ILE A 141 36.75 8.65 -25.39
N VAL A 142 37.14 8.02 -26.49
CA VAL A 142 38.51 7.55 -26.73
C VAL A 142 39.49 8.72 -26.84
N ARG A 143 39.12 9.81 -27.54
CA ARG A 143 39.97 11.01 -27.68
C ARG A 143 40.29 11.65 -26.33
N VAL A 144 39.32 11.65 -25.41
CA VAL A 144 39.50 12.19 -24.05
C VAL A 144 40.37 11.26 -23.20
N MET A 145 40.16 9.95 -23.30
CA MET A 145 40.98 8.96 -22.58
C MET A 145 42.45 8.96 -23.02
N SER A 146 42.76 9.23 -24.30
CA SER A 146 44.12 9.16 -24.84
C SER A 146 44.93 10.45 -24.68
N SER A 147 44.29 11.62 -24.50
CA SER A 147 45.01 12.92 -24.53
C SER A 147 45.52 13.38 -23.17
N GLY A 148 45.01 12.86 -22.06
CA GLY A 148 45.43 13.21 -20.69
C GLY A 148 45.34 14.70 -20.32
N SER A 149 44.84 15.55 -21.22
CA SER A 149 44.92 17.01 -21.17
C SER A 149 43.67 17.72 -21.71
N GLY A 150 42.63 16.97 -22.10
CA GLY A 150 41.34 17.53 -22.51
C GLY A 150 40.34 17.58 -21.35
N GLU A 151 39.50 18.62 -21.30
CA GLU A 151 38.33 18.62 -20.43
C GLU A 151 37.44 17.41 -20.76
N PRO A 152 36.95 16.64 -19.76
CA PRO A 152 36.10 15.50 -20.02
C PRO A 152 34.79 15.93 -20.70
N PRO A 153 34.16 15.06 -21.51
CA PRO A 153 32.86 15.35 -22.10
C PRO A 153 31.85 15.74 -21.02
N ILE A 154 31.01 16.71 -21.34
CA ILE A 154 29.96 17.19 -20.43
C ILE A 154 29.08 16.03 -19.94
N SER A 155 28.84 15.03 -20.80
CA SER A 155 28.11 13.81 -20.44
C SER A 155 28.80 13.00 -19.34
N THR A 156 30.12 12.82 -19.43
CA THR A 156 30.94 12.15 -18.39
C THR A 156 30.85 12.91 -17.07
N GLN A 157 30.94 14.25 -17.12
CA GLN A 157 30.85 15.09 -15.93
C GLN A 157 29.48 15.00 -15.26
N TRP A 158 28.39 14.98 -16.04
CA TRP A 158 27.04 14.83 -15.51
C TRP A 158 26.77 13.47 -14.89
N ILE A 159 27.28 12.39 -15.51
CA ILE A 159 27.15 11.05 -14.95
C ILE A 159 27.94 10.94 -13.63
N ALA A 160 29.16 11.48 -13.59
CA ALA A 160 29.95 11.53 -12.36
C ALA A 160 29.24 12.34 -11.25
N ASP A 161 28.71 13.52 -11.57
CA ASP A 161 27.92 14.33 -10.63
C ASP A 161 26.66 13.58 -10.14
N ALA A 162 25.96 12.87 -11.02
CA ALA A 162 24.80 12.06 -10.65
C ALA A 162 25.18 10.91 -9.71
N ILE A 163 26.31 10.24 -9.96
CA ILE A 163 26.85 9.20 -9.08
C ILE A 163 27.23 9.77 -7.71
N ILE A 164 27.91 10.93 -7.67
CA ILE A 164 28.27 11.62 -6.42
C ILE A 164 27.01 11.95 -5.61
N GLN A 165 26.01 12.56 -6.25
CA GLN A 165 24.75 12.95 -5.60
C GLN A 165 23.97 11.74 -5.08
N ARG A 166 23.83 10.69 -5.89
CA ARG A 166 23.10 9.46 -5.53
C ARG A 166 23.72 8.78 -4.31
N ASN A 167 25.04 8.80 -4.20
CA ASN A 167 25.76 8.14 -3.12
C ASN A 167 26.06 9.05 -1.92
N ALA A 168 25.61 10.31 -1.97
CA ALA A 168 25.86 11.34 -0.96
C ALA A 168 27.35 11.49 -0.61
N TRP A 169 28.21 11.42 -1.61
CA TRP A 169 29.66 11.48 -1.42
C TRP A 169 30.17 12.90 -1.23
N ALA A 170 31.05 13.08 -0.24
CA ALA A 170 31.93 14.25 -0.20
C ALA A 170 33.08 14.02 -1.17
N MET A 171 32.98 14.61 -2.36
CA MET A 171 34.01 14.54 -3.39
C MET A 171 34.72 15.89 -3.51
N PRO A 172 36.02 15.99 -3.17
CA PRO A 172 36.79 17.21 -3.40
C PRO A 172 36.87 17.52 -4.90
N ARG A 173 36.43 18.71 -5.30
CA ARG A 173 36.52 19.19 -6.68
C ARG A 173 38.00 19.39 -7.08
N ASN A 174 38.34 19.05 -8.32
CA ASN A 174 39.68 19.09 -8.90
C ASN A 174 40.71 18.20 -8.16
N GLY A 175 40.25 17.16 -7.46
CA GLY A 175 41.10 16.22 -6.73
C GLY A 175 41.40 14.92 -7.51
N ARG A 176 42.38 14.15 -7.04
CA ARG A 176 42.75 12.83 -7.61
C ARG A 176 41.57 11.84 -7.64
N LEU A 177 40.67 11.94 -6.66
CA LEU A 177 39.53 11.04 -6.52
C LEU A 177 38.39 11.38 -7.51
N GLU A 178 38.15 12.67 -7.77
CA GLU A 178 37.22 13.10 -8.82
C GLU A 178 37.76 12.71 -10.20
N ALA A 179 39.05 12.93 -10.46
CA ALA A 179 39.70 12.48 -11.70
C ALA A 179 39.58 10.97 -11.89
N PHE A 180 39.72 10.18 -10.80
CA PHE A 180 39.52 8.74 -10.82
C PHE A 180 38.07 8.36 -11.15
N LEU A 181 37.07 9.00 -10.53
CA LEU A 181 35.66 8.78 -10.87
C LEU A 181 35.38 9.11 -12.34
N MET A 182 35.90 10.23 -12.85
CA MET A 182 35.72 10.64 -14.24
C MET A 182 36.31 9.61 -15.22
N ASP A 183 37.51 9.08 -14.94
CA ASP A 183 38.10 7.99 -15.72
C ASP A 183 37.21 6.73 -15.70
N ARG A 184 36.69 6.35 -14.53
CA ARG A 184 35.83 5.17 -14.40
C ARG A 184 34.51 5.33 -15.13
N VAL A 185 33.89 6.51 -15.05
CA VAL A 185 32.67 6.84 -15.81
C VAL A 185 32.93 6.80 -17.31
N ALA A 186 34.02 7.39 -17.79
CA ALA A 186 34.38 7.36 -19.21
C ALA A 186 34.57 5.93 -19.73
N ARG A 187 35.26 5.08 -18.95
CA ARG A 187 35.40 3.65 -19.27
C ARG A 187 34.04 2.94 -19.28
N GLY A 188 33.15 3.27 -18.35
CA GLY A 188 31.80 2.70 -18.31
C GLY A 188 30.93 3.10 -19.50
N GLN A 189 31.05 4.35 -19.97
CA GLN A 189 30.39 4.79 -21.19
C GLN A 189 30.90 4.00 -22.41
N ARG A 190 32.21 3.75 -22.49
CA ARG A 190 32.80 2.90 -23.54
C ARG A 190 32.30 1.46 -23.49
N GLU A 191 32.18 0.90 -22.28
CA GLU A 191 31.61 -0.44 -22.07
C GLU A 191 30.18 -0.54 -22.61
N LEU A 192 29.32 0.43 -22.28
CA LEU A 192 27.94 0.48 -22.78
C LEU A 192 27.88 0.54 -24.32
N VAL A 193 28.70 1.40 -24.93
CA VAL A 193 28.77 1.50 -26.41
C VAL A 193 29.22 0.17 -27.02
N SER A 194 30.20 -0.49 -26.41
CA SER A 194 30.71 -1.78 -26.86
C SER A 194 29.65 -2.89 -26.79
N ARG A 195 28.85 -2.92 -25.72
CA ARG A 195 27.76 -3.89 -25.53
C ARG A 195 26.60 -3.64 -26.47
N GLU A 196 26.14 -2.39 -26.58
CA GLU A 196 25.06 -2.01 -27.50
C GLU A 196 25.44 -2.29 -28.96
N ARG A 197 26.71 -2.08 -29.34
CA ARG A 197 27.23 -2.45 -30.66
C ARG A 197 27.21 -3.96 -30.88
N ALA A 198 27.58 -4.76 -29.88
CA ALA A 198 27.56 -6.22 -29.96
C ALA A 198 26.13 -6.74 -30.23
N GLU A 199 25.14 -6.16 -29.54
CA GLU A 199 23.72 -6.46 -29.74
C GLU A 199 23.25 -6.07 -31.14
N ILE A 200 23.58 -4.86 -31.60
CA ILE A 200 23.22 -4.37 -32.95
C ILE A 200 23.83 -5.24 -34.06
N THR A 201 25.08 -5.67 -33.89
CA THR A 201 25.83 -6.42 -34.91
C THR A 201 25.67 -7.94 -34.80
N TRP A 202 24.89 -8.43 -33.84
CA TRP A 202 24.74 -9.86 -33.51
C TRP A 202 26.10 -10.56 -33.32
N SER A 203 27.10 -9.83 -32.83
CA SER A 203 28.43 -10.38 -32.57
C SER A 203 28.45 -11.09 -31.22
N SER A 204 28.71 -12.40 -31.23
CA SER A 204 28.53 -13.25 -30.06
C SER A 204 29.63 -13.15 -29.00
N THR A 205 30.65 -12.29 -29.16
CA THR A 205 31.69 -12.14 -28.13
C THR A 205 32.38 -10.78 -28.21
N VAL A 206 31.98 -9.85 -27.35
CA VAL A 206 32.82 -8.70 -27.04
C VAL A 206 33.25 -8.84 -25.59
N GLY A 207 34.54 -9.13 -25.39
CA GLY A 207 35.13 -9.16 -24.05
C GLY A 207 35.02 -7.78 -23.37
N PRO A 208 35.07 -7.71 -22.03
CA PRO A 208 34.91 -6.45 -21.32
C PRO A 208 35.98 -5.44 -21.77
N THR A 209 35.57 -4.20 -22.03
CA THR A 209 36.48 -3.11 -22.47
C THR A 209 37.47 -2.72 -21.38
N HIS A 210 37.20 -3.10 -20.13
CA HIS A 210 38.05 -2.89 -18.98
C HIS A 210 37.83 -3.97 -17.91
N ARG A 211 38.89 -4.32 -17.16
CA ARG A 211 38.85 -5.38 -16.12
C ARG A 211 37.73 -5.23 -15.11
N ILE A 212 37.38 -3.99 -14.76
CA ILE A 212 36.35 -3.69 -13.75
C ILE A 212 34.93 -4.00 -14.22
N PHE A 213 34.74 -4.25 -15.52
CA PHE A 213 33.47 -4.62 -16.13
C PHE A 213 33.42 -6.09 -16.53
N ALA A 214 34.36 -6.90 -16.03
CA ALA A 214 34.30 -8.35 -16.20
C ALA A 214 33.01 -8.90 -15.54
N PRO A 215 32.38 -9.93 -16.13
CA PRO A 215 31.16 -10.54 -15.59
C PRO A 215 31.28 -10.95 -14.11
N GLU A 216 32.48 -11.38 -13.70
CA GLU A 216 32.81 -11.76 -12.33
C GLU A 216 32.65 -10.61 -11.32
N GLU A 217 33.01 -9.38 -11.70
CA GLU A 217 32.87 -8.20 -10.83
C GLU A 217 31.40 -7.84 -10.61
N PHE A 218 30.56 -7.95 -11.65
CA PHE A 218 29.11 -7.80 -11.52
C PHE A 218 28.47 -8.92 -10.69
N ALA A 219 29.04 -10.14 -10.72
CA ALA A 219 28.58 -11.24 -9.87
C ALA A 219 28.93 -10.98 -8.39
N LYS A 220 30.14 -10.49 -8.10
CA LYS A 220 30.56 -10.09 -6.74
C LYS A 220 29.67 -9.00 -6.15
N ASP A 221 29.33 -7.98 -6.94
CA ASP A 221 28.45 -6.89 -6.50
C ASP A 221 27.03 -7.38 -6.17
N ARG A 222 26.49 -8.31 -6.97
CA ARG A 222 25.18 -8.94 -6.72
C ARG A 222 25.14 -9.77 -5.45
N ALA A 223 26.27 -10.40 -5.08
CA ALA A 223 26.38 -11.21 -3.88
C ALA A 223 26.60 -10.39 -2.59
N ARG A 224 26.87 -9.08 -2.68
CA ARG A 224 27.15 -8.24 -1.52
C ARG A 224 25.85 -7.65 -0.93
N PRO A 225 25.60 -7.79 0.38
CA PRO A 225 24.49 -7.09 1.02
C PRO A 225 24.72 -5.58 0.92
N GLN A 226 23.77 -4.82 0.38
CA GLN A 226 23.90 -3.37 0.27
C GLN A 226 23.66 -2.67 1.62
N PRO A 227 24.66 -2.00 2.21
CA PRO A 227 24.43 -1.22 3.42
C PRO A 227 23.68 0.07 3.07
N SER A 228 22.48 0.24 3.63
CA SER A 228 21.71 1.48 3.50
C SER A 228 22.39 2.64 4.24
N LYS A 229 22.82 3.69 3.53
CA LYS A 229 23.42 4.93 4.08
C LYS A 229 22.41 5.90 4.73
N ASN A 230 21.16 5.48 4.99
CA ASN A 230 20.18 6.31 5.68
C ASN A 230 20.32 6.13 7.21
N PRO A 231 20.57 7.18 8.02
CA PRO A 231 20.65 7.07 9.48
C PRO A 231 19.41 6.40 10.12
N GLN A 232 18.25 6.51 9.47
CA GLN A 232 16.99 5.92 9.89
C GLN A 232 16.84 4.43 9.53
N ALA A 233 17.72 3.89 8.70
CA ALA A 233 17.76 2.46 8.40
C ALA A 233 18.31 1.61 9.55
N LYS A 234 18.79 2.28 10.61
CA LYS A 234 19.15 1.69 11.90
C LYS A 234 17.94 1.42 12.80
N LEU A 235 16.71 1.77 12.43
CA LEU A 235 15.54 1.48 13.27
C LEU A 235 15.32 -0.04 13.38
N SER A 236 14.98 -0.49 14.59
CA SER A 236 14.52 -1.85 14.85
C SER A 236 13.12 -2.07 14.29
N LEU A 237 12.75 -3.33 14.05
CA LEU A 237 11.41 -3.65 13.55
C LEU A 237 10.31 -3.30 14.58
N SER A 238 10.62 -3.35 15.87
CA SER A 238 9.72 -2.88 16.94
C SER A 238 9.41 -1.39 16.79
N GLU A 239 10.43 -0.56 16.58
CA GLU A 239 10.23 0.89 16.38
C GLU A 239 9.44 1.19 15.10
N ILE A 240 9.59 0.38 14.05
CA ILE A 240 8.80 0.53 12.82
C ILE A 240 7.33 0.20 13.08
N VAL A 241 7.01 -0.87 13.82
CA VAL A 241 5.61 -1.20 14.11
C VAL A 241 4.97 -0.17 15.06
N ASP A 242 5.73 0.43 15.97
CA ASP A 242 5.26 1.54 16.81
C ASP A 242 4.89 2.76 15.96
N ARG A 243 5.78 3.17 15.05
CA ARG A 243 5.53 4.29 14.13
C ARG A 243 4.36 4.00 13.20
N TRP A 244 4.25 2.77 12.70
CA TRP A 244 3.13 2.34 11.86
C TRP A 244 1.81 2.41 12.63
N ALA A 245 1.77 1.91 13.87
CA ALA A 245 0.57 1.94 14.71
C ALA A 245 0.15 3.38 15.02
N ALA A 246 1.10 4.26 15.36
CA ALA A 246 0.82 5.67 15.63
C ALA A 246 0.30 6.41 14.38
N ALA A 247 0.87 6.14 13.20
CA ALA A 247 0.51 6.80 11.96
C ALA A 247 -0.81 6.27 11.36
N ARG A 248 -1.00 4.95 11.36
CA ARG A 248 -2.14 4.29 10.70
C ARG A 248 -3.34 4.06 11.62
N LYS A 249 -3.16 4.16 12.94
CA LYS A 249 -4.18 3.93 13.97
C LYS A 249 -5.06 2.69 13.69
N PRO A 250 -4.44 1.51 13.43
CA PRO A 250 -5.19 0.30 13.12
C PRO A 250 -6.06 -0.13 14.31
N ARG A 251 -7.09 -0.96 14.06
CA ARG A 251 -7.88 -1.56 15.15
C ARG A 251 -6.97 -2.29 16.14
N SER A 252 -7.26 -2.23 17.44
CA SER A 252 -6.42 -2.79 18.51
C SER A 252 -6.01 -4.26 18.29
N LYS A 253 -6.94 -5.08 17.79
CA LYS A 253 -6.66 -6.48 17.42
C LYS A 253 -5.67 -6.62 16.27
N THR A 254 -5.75 -5.75 15.28
CA THR A 254 -4.84 -5.70 14.13
C THR A 254 -3.46 -5.25 14.59
N GLU A 255 -3.38 -4.21 15.42
CA GLU A 255 -2.12 -3.73 16.01
C GLU A 255 -1.41 -4.84 16.78
N ARG A 256 -2.10 -5.48 17.73
CA ARG A 256 -1.52 -6.57 18.52
C ARG A 256 -1.02 -7.72 17.64
N LYS A 257 -1.79 -8.08 16.59
CA LYS A 257 -1.35 -9.12 15.66
C LYS A 257 -0.11 -8.70 14.86
N ALA A 258 -0.06 -7.46 14.39
CA ALA A 258 1.11 -6.93 13.70
C ALA A 258 2.35 -6.97 14.61
N ARG A 259 2.21 -6.57 15.89
CA ARG A 259 3.29 -6.66 16.89
C ARG A 259 3.79 -8.09 17.09
N VAL A 260 2.88 -9.07 17.19
CA VAL A 260 3.25 -10.49 17.29
C VAL A 260 3.97 -10.98 16.04
N VAL A 261 3.47 -10.64 14.85
CA VAL A 261 4.10 -10.99 13.57
C VAL A 261 5.50 -10.39 13.47
N ILE A 262 5.65 -9.12 13.84
CA ILE A 262 6.92 -8.42 13.81
C ILE A 262 7.90 -9.02 14.83
N ALA A 263 7.47 -9.37 16.04
CA ALA A 263 8.32 -10.05 17.01
C ALA A 263 8.75 -11.44 16.53
N GLU A 264 7.85 -12.21 15.90
CA GLU A 264 8.19 -13.53 15.33
C GLU A 264 9.18 -13.42 14.16
N PHE A 265 9.07 -12.34 13.37
CA PHE A 265 9.97 -12.03 12.25
C PHE A 265 11.32 -11.52 12.74
N ASP A 266 11.34 -10.62 13.72
CA ASP A 266 12.55 -10.06 14.34
C ASP A 266 13.39 -11.16 15.02
N ALA A 267 12.73 -12.11 15.70
CA ALA A 267 13.40 -13.28 16.26
C ALA A 267 14.00 -14.19 15.18
N LEU A 268 13.39 -14.26 13.98
CA LEU A 268 13.91 -15.06 12.87
C LEU A 268 15.14 -14.41 12.23
N THR A 269 15.18 -13.08 12.15
CA THR A 269 16.28 -12.31 11.55
C THR A 269 17.39 -11.96 12.54
N GLY A 270 17.28 -12.40 13.81
CA GLY A 270 18.25 -12.12 14.85
C GLY A 270 18.30 -10.64 15.25
N GLY A 271 17.19 -9.92 15.18
CA GLY A 271 17.12 -8.50 15.54
C GLY A 271 17.67 -7.57 14.46
N ALA A 272 17.62 -7.97 13.19
CA ALA A 272 18.12 -7.17 12.07
C ALA A 272 17.39 -5.82 11.99
N ARG A 273 18.15 -4.75 11.73
CA ARG A 273 17.57 -3.41 11.49
C ARG A 273 16.82 -3.38 10.16
N ILE A 274 15.85 -2.47 10.04
CA ILE A 274 14.98 -2.37 8.86
C ILE A 274 15.77 -2.25 7.54
N GLY A 275 16.92 -1.57 7.54
CA GLY A 275 17.78 -1.43 6.36
C GLY A 275 18.49 -2.71 5.90
N ALA A 276 18.63 -3.70 6.79
CA ALA A 276 19.27 -4.98 6.52
C ALA A 276 18.26 -6.08 6.13
N ILE A 277 16.96 -5.75 6.07
CA ILE A 277 15.93 -6.72 5.69
C ILE A 277 15.95 -6.93 4.18
N THR A 278 16.20 -8.16 3.76
CA THR A 278 16.20 -8.60 2.36
C THR A 278 14.98 -9.46 2.03
N SER A 279 14.76 -9.74 0.74
CA SER A 279 13.76 -10.70 0.28
C SER A 279 13.94 -12.09 0.87
N ASP A 280 15.19 -12.51 1.12
CA ASP A 280 15.52 -13.83 1.65
C ASP A 280 15.01 -14.00 3.08
N HIS A 281 15.08 -12.95 3.90
CA HIS A 281 14.48 -12.96 5.24
C HIS A 281 12.96 -13.17 5.16
N VAL A 282 12.29 -12.48 4.23
CA VAL A 282 10.83 -12.59 4.05
C VAL A 282 10.45 -13.97 3.51
N GLN A 283 11.26 -14.55 2.61
CA GLN A 283 11.10 -15.90 2.09
C GLN A 283 11.31 -16.95 3.20
N ALA A 284 12.31 -16.80 4.07
CA ALA A 284 12.50 -17.65 5.24
C ALA A 284 11.32 -17.58 6.22
N TYR A 285 10.75 -16.38 6.42
CA TYR A 285 9.55 -16.22 7.24
C TYR A 285 8.33 -16.94 6.64
N LYS A 286 8.14 -16.80 5.32
CA LYS A 286 7.12 -17.54 4.58
C LYS A 286 7.29 -19.05 4.75
N GLU A 287 8.50 -19.57 4.63
CA GLU A 287 8.80 -21.00 4.80
C GLU A 287 8.50 -21.48 6.22
N LYS A 288 8.87 -20.69 7.25
CA LYS A 288 8.49 -20.94 8.64
C LYS A 288 6.97 -20.98 8.84
N LEU A 289 6.22 -20.08 8.21
CA LEU A 289 4.76 -20.09 8.27
C LEU A 289 4.17 -21.35 7.62
N VAL A 290 4.72 -21.80 6.50
CA VAL A 290 4.29 -23.03 5.84
C VAL A 290 4.63 -24.25 6.69
N ALA A 291 5.86 -24.35 7.20
CA ALA A 291 6.33 -25.45 8.03
C ALA A 291 5.54 -25.59 9.35
N SER A 292 5.09 -24.48 9.92
CA SER A 292 4.23 -24.46 11.12
C SER A 292 2.76 -24.80 10.85
N GLY A 293 2.43 -25.34 9.67
CA GLY A 293 1.07 -25.73 9.30
C GLY A 293 0.13 -24.56 9.02
N ARG A 294 0.66 -23.34 8.83
CA ARG A 294 -0.14 -22.13 8.54
C ARG A 294 -0.22 -21.82 7.04
N ALA A 295 0.07 -22.80 6.19
CA ALA A 295 -0.12 -22.70 4.75
C ALA A 295 -1.61 -22.43 4.41
N GLY A 296 -1.91 -21.26 3.82
CA GLY A 296 -3.26 -20.86 3.42
C GLY A 296 -3.63 -19.43 3.85
N THR A 297 -4.92 -19.17 4.05
CA THR A 297 -5.45 -17.82 4.37
C THR A 297 -4.83 -17.26 5.64
N THR A 298 -4.62 -18.08 6.67
CA THR A 298 -4.02 -17.62 7.93
C THR A 298 -2.59 -17.14 7.72
N GLY A 299 -1.74 -17.93 7.06
CA GLY A 299 -0.38 -17.52 6.73
C GLY A 299 -0.34 -16.28 5.85
N ASN A 300 -1.21 -16.20 4.82
CA ASN A 300 -1.32 -15.01 3.98
C ASN A 300 -1.74 -13.76 4.77
N ASN A 301 -2.65 -13.89 5.73
CA ASN A 301 -3.02 -12.77 6.61
C ASN A 301 -1.85 -12.29 7.47
N LEU A 302 -1.02 -13.21 7.98
CA LEU A 302 0.18 -12.85 8.76
C LEU A 302 1.22 -12.17 7.86
N LEU A 303 1.48 -12.73 6.68
CA LEU A 303 2.40 -12.16 5.70
C LEU A 303 1.93 -10.78 5.21
N ASN A 304 0.63 -10.58 5.04
CA ASN A 304 0.06 -9.29 4.68
C ASN A 304 0.21 -8.25 5.80
N LEU A 305 0.15 -8.65 7.09
CA LEU A 305 0.45 -7.75 8.20
C LEU A 305 1.93 -7.35 8.22
N LEU A 306 2.84 -8.29 8.00
CA LEU A 306 4.27 -8.00 7.85
C LEU A 306 4.48 -7.00 6.70
N ARG A 307 3.91 -7.29 5.53
CA ARG A 307 3.98 -6.41 4.35
C ARG A 307 3.43 -5.02 4.64
N ALA A 308 2.33 -4.90 5.38
CA ALA A 308 1.76 -3.59 5.71
C ALA A 308 2.74 -2.72 6.52
N VAL A 309 3.46 -3.31 7.48
CA VAL A 309 4.46 -2.62 8.30
C VAL A 309 5.72 -2.29 7.49
N ILE A 310 6.22 -3.22 6.68
CA ILE A 310 7.42 -3.00 5.84
C ILE A 310 7.14 -1.98 4.73
N ARG A 311 5.96 -2.03 4.10
CA ARG A 311 5.54 -1.04 3.10
C ARG A 311 5.46 0.36 3.71
N PHE A 312 4.98 0.49 4.94
CA PHE A 312 5.02 1.76 5.66
C PHE A 312 6.47 2.26 5.84
N ALA A 313 7.43 1.38 6.13
CA ALA A 313 8.83 1.77 6.20
C ALA A 313 9.37 2.31 4.87
N LYS A 314 8.95 1.74 3.73
CA LYS A 314 9.27 2.25 2.40
C LYS A 314 8.62 3.62 2.14
N GLU A 315 7.35 3.79 2.48
CA GLU A 315 6.64 5.07 2.32
C GLU A 315 7.28 6.19 3.15
N CYS A 316 7.74 5.87 4.37
CA CYS A 316 8.51 6.77 5.22
C CYS A 316 9.99 6.91 4.81
N LYS A 317 10.42 6.29 3.70
CA LYS A 317 11.77 6.33 3.16
C LYS A 317 12.85 5.77 4.09
N PHE A 318 12.49 4.90 5.05
CA PHE A 318 13.46 4.17 5.88
C PHE A 318 14.21 3.10 5.07
N ILE A 319 13.56 2.59 4.02
CA ILE A 319 14.10 1.67 3.02
C ILE A 319 13.73 2.16 1.62
N ASN A 320 14.55 1.83 0.62
CA ASN A 320 14.34 2.24 -0.77
C ASN A 320 13.56 1.20 -1.59
N VAL A 321 13.72 -0.07 -1.24
CA VAL A 321 13.12 -1.22 -1.94
C VAL A 321 12.20 -1.95 -0.97
N ASP A 322 11.10 -2.52 -1.47
CA ASP A 322 10.21 -3.35 -0.66
C ASP A 322 10.68 -4.82 -0.70
N PRO A 323 11.24 -5.38 0.38
CA PRO A 323 11.66 -6.78 0.39
C PRO A 323 10.48 -7.77 0.37
N CYS A 324 9.24 -7.31 0.54
CA CYS A 324 8.04 -8.15 0.47
C CYS A 324 7.44 -8.24 -0.94
N GLU A 325 8.01 -7.55 -1.91
CA GLU A 325 7.53 -7.50 -3.30
C GLU A 325 7.59 -8.89 -3.95
N GLY A 326 6.52 -9.30 -4.64
CA GLY A 326 6.44 -10.60 -5.31
C GLY A 326 6.29 -11.84 -4.41
N ILE A 327 6.47 -11.75 -3.09
CA ILE A 327 6.42 -12.91 -2.18
C ILE A 327 4.99 -13.21 -1.74
N ALA A 328 4.46 -14.37 -2.10
CA ALA A 328 3.15 -14.84 -1.62
C ALA A 328 3.20 -16.30 -1.17
N ILE A 329 2.34 -16.66 -0.21
CA ILE A 329 2.02 -18.05 0.06
C ILE A 329 0.97 -18.45 -0.97
N LYS A 330 1.39 -19.24 -1.96
CA LYS A 330 0.46 -19.93 -2.85
C LYS A 330 -0.37 -20.87 -1.98
N ALA A 331 -1.61 -20.48 -1.71
CA ALA A 331 -2.55 -21.38 -1.09
C ALA A 331 -2.90 -22.44 -2.14
N ASP A 332 -2.76 -23.72 -1.79
CA ASP A 332 -3.47 -24.75 -2.54
C ASP A 332 -4.93 -24.32 -2.59
N LYS A 333 -5.51 -24.31 -3.78
CA LYS A 333 -6.96 -24.10 -3.98
C LYS A 333 -7.71 -25.32 -3.43
N LYS A 334 -7.55 -25.66 -2.16
CA LYS A 334 -8.49 -26.52 -1.46
C LYS A 334 -9.83 -25.80 -1.54
N LYS A 335 -10.86 -26.48 -2.05
CA LYS A 335 -12.24 -25.98 -2.05
C LYS A 335 -12.48 -25.35 -0.68
N ALA A 336 -12.81 -24.05 -0.65
CA ALA A 336 -13.13 -23.37 0.60
C ALA A 336 -14.13 -24.25 1.35
N LYS A 337 -13.84 -24.57 2.63
CA LYS A 337 -14.76 -25.41 3.42
C LYS A 337 -16.15 -24.81 3.28
N ALA A 338 -17.11 -25.62 2.85
CA ALA A 338 -18.46 -25.17 2.59
C ALA A 338 -18.99 -24.43 3.84
N ARG A 339 -19.50 -23.22 3.64
CA ARG A 339 -20.19 -22.47 4.70
C ARG A 339 -21.44 -23.28 5.07
N ILE A 340 -21.55 -23.68 6.33
CA ILE A 340 -22.62 -24.56 6.79
C ILE A 340 -23.76 -23.74 7.35
N THR A 341 -24.98 -24.07 6.92
CA THR A 341 -26.26 -23.54 7.38
C THR A 341 -26.78 -24.39 8.54
N TYR A 342 -27.61 -23.79 9.38
CA TYR A 342 -28.48 -24.56 10.28
C TYR A 342 -29.59 -25.17 9.41
N ASP A 343 -29.57 -26.48 9.25
CA ASP A 343 -30.71 -27.22 8.72
C ASP A 343 -31.84 -27.29 9.77
N ARG A 344 -32.98 -27.87 9.37
CA ARG A 344 -34.15 -27.97 10.23
C ARG A 344 -33.86 -28.75 11.51
N ASP A 345 -33.11 -29.84 11.43
CA ASP A 345 -32.84 -30.70 12.58
C ASP A 345 -31.96 -29.96 13.60
N CYS A 346 -30.95 -29.21 13.12
CA CYS A 346 -30.16 -28.35 13.97
C CYS A 346 -31.00 -27.22 14.60
N LEU A 347 -31.94 -26.61 13.86
CA LEU A 347 -32.80 -25.57 14.42
C LEU A 347 -33.75 -26.15 15.48
N THR A 348 -34.35 -27.32 15.22
CA THR A 348 -35.19 -28.05 16.17
C THR A 348 -34.42 -28.42 17.43
N ALA A 349 -33.21 -28.99 17.28
CA ALA A 349 -32.35 -29.33 18.41
C ALA A 349 -31.96 -28.08 19.23
N LEU A 350 -31.59 -26.98 18.56
CA LEU A 350 -31.21 -25.73 19.20
C LEU A 350 -32.38 -25.09 19.97
N PHE A 351 -33.48 -24.81 19.27
CA PHE A 351 -34.63 -24.12 19.86
C PHE A 351 -35.46 -25.05 20.75
N GLY A 352 -35.23 -26.36 20.72
CA GLY A 352 -35.80 -27.31 21.69
C GLY A 352 -35.13 -27.28 23.07
N THR A 353 -33.93 -26.70 23.19
CA THR A 353 -33.23 -26.60 24.48
C THR A 353 -33.97 -25.76 25.51
N SER A 354 -33.62 -25.97 26.80
CA SER A 354 -34.27 -25.32 27.96
C SER A 354 -34.34 -23.80 27.91
N VAL A 355 -33.50 -23.13 27.11
CA VAL A 355 -33.52 -21.68 26.93
C VAL A 355 -34.85 -21.21 26.32
N TRP A 356 -35.37 -21.93 25.32
CA TRP A 356 -36.62 -21.59 24.65
C TRP A 356 -37.80 -22.46 25.06
N SER A 357 -37.57 -23.75 25.38
CA SER A 357 -38.67 -24.63 25.79
C SER A 357 -39.15 -24.39 27.23
N SER A 358 -38.26 -23.97 28.13
CA SER A 358 -38.58 -23.75 29.56
C SER A 358 -38.19 -22.37 30.07
N GLY A 359 -37.70 -21.47 29.20
CA GLY A 359 -37.35 -20.11 29.58
C GLY A 359 -36.08 -19.96 30.42
N ASN A 360 -35.20 -20.95 30.42
CA ASN A 360 -33.92 -20.88 31.14
C ASN A 360 -33.07 -19.69 30.62
N ARG A 361 -32.39 -19.01 31.55
CA ARG A 361 -31.51 -17.87 31.27
C ARG A 361 -30.12 -18.13 31.84
N PRO A 362 -29.28 -18.92 31.15
CA PRO A 362 -27.97 -19.31 31.68
C PRO A 362 -27.11 -18.08 31.99
N VAL A 363 -26.51 -18.05 33.19
CA VAL A 363 -25.59 -16.98 33.61
C VAL A 363 -24.42 -16.84 32.65
N GLY A 364 -23.84 -17.97 32.20
CA GLY A 364 -22.77 -18.00 31.20
C GLY A 364 -23.17 -17.43 29.83
N GLY A 365 -24.47 -17.50 29.51
CA GLY A 365 -25.07 -16.91 28.31
C GLY A 365 -25.54 -15.47 28.49
N ARG A 366 -25.23 -14.85 29.66
CA ARG A 366 -25.59 -13.48 30.00
C ARG A 366 -27.10 -13.22 29.96
N GLY A 367 -27.88 -14.17 30.48
CA GLY A 367 -29.31 -14.02 30.66
C GLY A 367 -30.06 -13.92 29.33
N GLU A 368 -30.75 -12.81 29.11
CA GLU A 368 -31.55 -12.53 27.90
C GLU A 368 -30.76 -12.62 26.59
N ALA A 369 -29.45 -12.37 26.62
CA ALA A 369 -28.59 -12.55 25.45
C ALA A 369 -28.57 -14.01 24.94
N ALA A 370 -28.71 -15.00 25.83
CA ALA A 370 -28.79 -16.41 25.45
C ALA A 370 -30.06 -16.71 24.64
N TYR A 371 -31.17 -16.04 24.96
CA TYR A 371 -32.47 -16.25 24.35
C TYR A 371 -32.63 -15.46 23.04
N TRP A 372 -32.34 -14.16 23.07
CA TRP A 372 -32.63 -13.26 21.94
C TRP A 372 -31.57 -13.27 20.85
N LEU A 373 -30.27 -13.42 21.15
CA LEU A 373 -29.25 -13.34 20.10
C LEU A 373 -29.44 -14.40 18.99
N PRO A 374 -29.72 -15.68 19.30
CA PRO A 374 -29.99 -16.68 18.26
C PRO A 374 -31.28 -16.41 17.47
N LEU A 375 -32.34 -15.95 18.14
CA LEU A 375 -33.61 -15.57 17.47
C LEU A 375 -33.40 -14.39 16.51
N LEU A 376 -32.78 -13.31 16.99
CA LEU A 376 -32.45 -12.15 16.18
C LEU A 376 -31.56 -12.54 15.00
N ALA A 377 -30.55 -13.40 15.22
CA ALA A 377 -29.68 -13.83 14.13
C ALA A 377 -30.40 -14.66 13.06
N LEU A 378 -31.37 -15.50 13.46
CA LEU A 378 -32.17 -16.30 12.54
C LEU A 378 -33.04 -15.44 11.62
N TYR A 379 -33.61 -14.35 12.14
CA TYR A 379 -34.57 -13.50 11.43
C TYR A 379 -34.00 -12.22 10.82
N THR A 380 -32.78 -11.82 11.18
CA THR A 380 -32.13 -10.62 10.60
C THR A 380 -30.92 -10.95 9.75
N GLY A 381 -30.31 -12.13 9.94
CA GLY A 381 -29.03 -12.47 9.32
C GLY A 381 -27.86 -11.56 9.74
N ALA A 382 -28.02 -10.74 10.77
CA ALA A 382 -26.99 -9.80 11.24
C ALA A 382 -25.77 -10.53 11.85
N ARG A 383 -24.63 -9.84 11.90
CA ARG A 383 -23.42 -10.38 12.54
C ARG A 383 -23.60 -10.35 14.06
N LEU A 384 -22.93 -11.29 14.75
CA LEU A 384 -23.03 -11.41 16.20
C LEU A 384 -22.74 -10.09 16.92
N GLU A 385 -21.62 -9.44 16.57
CA GLU A 385 -21.23 -8.19 17.23
C GLU A 385 -22.22 -7.07 16.95
N GLU A 386 -22.79 -6.99 15.74
CA GLU A 386 -23.82 -6.00 15.39
C GLU A 386 -25.06 -6.13 16.28
N LEU A 387 -25.49 -7.36 16.57
CA LEU A 387 -26.60 -7.62 17.49
C LEU A 387 -26.20 -7.38 18.94
N GLY A 388 -25.01 -7.80 19.35
CA GLY A 388 -24.56 -7.67 20.73
C GLY A 388 -24.31 -6.23 21.18
N GLN A 389 -23.97 -5.34 20.25
CA GLN A 389 -23.74 -3.92 20.54
C GLN A 389 -24.99 -3.05 20.39
N LEU A 390 -26.12 -3.62 19.97
CA LEU A 390 -27.34 -2.90 19.63
C LEU A 390 -27.83 -2.00 20.77
N ARG A 391 -28.07 -0.72 20.48
CA ARG A 391 -28.62 0.25 21.45
C ARG A 391 -30.13 0.24 21.41
N LEU A 392 -30.76 0.69 22.50
CA LEU A 392 -32.23 0.85 22.52
C LEU A 392 -32.70 1.94 21.54
N ILE A 393 -31.84 2.93 21.25
CA ILE A 393 -32.11 3.99 20.26
C ILE A 393 -32.04 3.49 18.82
N ASP A 394 -31.37 2.37 18.59
CA ASP A 394 -31.27 1.76 17.27
C ASP A 394 -32.55 0.97 16.91
N ILE A 395 -33.47 0.78 17.87
CA ILE A 395 -34.80 0.22 17.65
C ILE A 395 -35.79 1.38 17.49
N THR A 396 -36.24 1.63 16.27
CA THR A 396 -37.09 2.80 15.96
C THR A 396 -38.25 2.43 15.05
N SER A 397 -39.32 3.20 15.13
CA SER A 397 -40.39 3.17 14.14
C SER A 397 -40.04 4.08 12.97
N GLU A 398 -40.29 3.64 11.75
CA GLU A 398 -40.10 4.40 10.52
C GLU A 398 -41.34 4.33 9.64
N ALA A 399 -41.75 5.48 9.11
CA ALA A 399 -42.86 5.57 8.17
C ALA A 399 -42.41 5.17 6.76
N TYR A 400 -43.32 4.59 6.00
CA TYR A 400 -43.14 4.25 4.59
C TYR A 400 -44.48 4.21 3.87
N VAL A 401 -44.46 4.27 2.54
CA VAL A 401 -45.65 4.07 1.71
C VAL A 401 -45.75 2.59 1.36
N ASP A 402 -46.90 1.98 1.63
CA ASP A 402 -47.14 0.56 1.37
C ASP A 402 -47.48 0.25 -0.10
N ALA A 403 -47.90 -0.98 -0.37
CA ALA A 403 -48.23 -1.41 -1.74
C ALA A 403 -49.54 -0.82 -2.27
N ASP A 404 -50.38 -0.27 -1.40
CA ASP A 404 -51.68 0.32 -1.69
C ASP A 404 -51.61 1.86 -1.65
N ASP A 405 -50.38 2.43 -1.74
CA ASP A 405 -50.08 3.86 -1.64
C ASP A 405 -50.52 4.52 -0.31
N ALA A 406 -50.67 3.73 0.76
CA ALA A 406 -51.04 4.22 2.08
C ALA A 406 -49.82 4.43 3.00
N ASP A 407 -49.93 5.41 3.90
CA ASP A 407 -48.93 5.64 4.96
C ASP A 407 -48.96 4.49 5.97
N ALA A 408 -47.84 3.78 6.07
CA ALA A 408 -47.61 2.67 6.98
C ALA A 408 -46.39 2.94 7.87
N THR A 409 -46.27 2.17 8.96
CA THR A 409 -45.12 2.26 9.87
C THR A 409 -44.59 0.88 10.18
N ALA A 410 -43.26 0.74 10.18
CA ALA A 410 -42.59 -0.49 10.60
C ALA A 410 -41.56 -0.17 11.69
N THR A 411 -41.48 -1.03 12.71
CA THR A 411 -40.35 -1.00 13.65
C THR A 411 -39.15 -1.66 12.98
N VAL A 412 -38.00 -0.99 13.01
CA VAL A 412 -36.75 -1.44 12.41
C VAL A 412 -35.62 -1.48 13.42
N ILE A 413 -34.67 -2.38 13.17
CA ILE A 413 -33.37 -2.46 13.81
C ILE A 413 -32.37 -1.73 12.90
N ARG A 414 -31.86 -0.59 13.34
CA ARG A 414 -30.78 0.14 12.65
C ARG A 414 -29.44 -0.47 13.02
N ILE A 415 -28.68 -0.90 12.04
CA ILE A 415 -27.31 -1.37 12.21
C ILE A 415 -26.41 -0.28 11.66
N VAL A 416 -25.89 0.56 12.56
CA VAL A 416 -25.15 1.77 12.24
C VAL A 416 -23.73 1.73 12.82
N GLU A 417 -22.84 2.52 12.24
CA GLU A 417 -21.53 2.82 12.80
C GLU A 417 -21.63 4.08 13.67
N ASP A 418 -21.00 4.06 14.83
CA ASP A 418 -20.93 5.20 15.74
C ASP A 418 -19.63 5.08 16.54
N GLU A 419 -18.57 5.72 16.02
CA GLU A 419 -17.24 5.64 16.63
C GLU A 419 -17.20 6.30 18.02
N ALA A 420 -18.05 7.29 18.28
CA ALA A 420 -18.11 7.99 19.56
C ALA A 420 -18.65 7.09 20.69
N ASP A 421 -19.62 6.23 20.37
CA ASP A 421 -20.19 5.23 21.29
C ASP A 421 -19.52 3.85 21.20
N GLY A 422 -18.41 3.75 20.44
CA GLY A 422 -17.64 2.52 20.25
C GLY A 422 -18.27 1.47 19.35
N LEU A 423 -19.34 1.81 18.61
CA LEU A 423 -19.94 0.97 17.58
C LEU A 423 -19.09 1.03 16.32
N LYS A 424 -18.45 -0.08 15.98
CA LYS A 424 -17.64 -0.18 14.76
C LYS A 424 -18.24 -1.20 13.83
N LEU A 425 -18.59 -0.78 12.63
CA LEU A 425 -18.99 -1.72 11.60
C LEU A 425 -17.75 -2.28 10.91
N LYS A 426 -17.92 -3.32 10.11
CA LYS A 426 -16.78 -3.93 9.41
C LYS A 426 -16.32 -3.01 8.27
N ASN A 427 -17.26 -2.43 7.53
CA ASN A 427 -17.09 -1.51 6.40
C ASN A 427 -18.18 -0.41 6.47
N ALA A 428 -17.94 0.76 5.86
CA ALA A 428 -18.91 1.85 5.80
C ALA A 428 -20.24 1.47 5.11
N GLY A 429 -20.22 0.58 4.10
CA GLY A 429 -21.43 0.05 3.44
C GLY A 429 -22.17 -1.04 4.25
N SER A 430 -21.88 -1.19 5.54
CA SER A 430 -22.65 -2.07 6.44
C SER A 430 -23.81 -1.36 7.14
N VAL A 431 -23.91 -0.03 7.01
CA VAL A 431 -25.00 0.78 7.57
C VAL A 431 -26.31 0.38 6.88
N ARG A 432 -27.30 -0.04 7.66
CA ARG A 432 -28.59 -0.51 7.12
C ARG A 432 -29.69 -0.50 8.16
N ARG A 433 -30.93 -0.72 7.72
CA ARG A 433 -32.08 -0.99 8.59
C ARG A 433 -32.69 -2.35 8.25
N VAL A 434 -33.16 -3.06 9.27
CA VAL A 434 -33.81 -4.36 9.12
C VAL A 434 -35.15 -4.32 9.85
N PRO A 435 -36.30 -4.47 9.17
CA PRO A 435 -37.59 -4.58 9.83
C PRO A 435 -37.62 -5.69 10.89
N VAL A 436 -38.31 -5.44 12.00
CA VAL A 436 -38.49 -6.45 13.05
C VAL A 436 -39.47 -7.50 12.54
N HIS A 437 -38.99 -8.74 12.48
CA HIS A 437 -39.78 -9.86 11.99
C HIS A 437 -41.02 -10.12 12.87
N PRO A 438 -42.20 -10.44 12.30
CA PRO A 438 -43.43 -10.68 13.06
C PRO A 438 -43.28 -11.72 14.18
N GLU A 439 -42.50 -12.76 13.94
CA GLU A 439 -42.23 -13.78 14.95
C GLU A 439 -41.43 -13.26 16.16
N LEU A 440 -40.55 -12.27 15.98
CA LEU A 440 -39.88 -11.61 17.11
C LEU A 440 -40.88 -10.76 17.91
N VAL A 441 -41.83 -10.11 17.24
CA VAL A 441 -42.92 -9.38 17.88
C VAL A 441 -43.81 -10.34 18.67
N ARG A 442 -44.22 -11.47 18.07
CA ARG A 442 -45.03 -12.52 18.71
C ARG A 442 -44.36 -13.08 19.96
N LEU A 443 -43.03 -13.23 19.94
CA LEU A 443 -42.25 -13.70 21.09
C LEU A 443 -42.02 -12.64 22.16
N GLY A 444 -42.41 -11.38 21.94
CA GLY A 444 -42.32 -10.30 22.92
C GLY A 444 -41.02 -9.49 22.89
N PHE A 445 -40.31 -9.45 21.76
CA PHE A 445 -39.04 -8.70 21.67
C PHE A 445 -39.23 -7.20 21.95
N LEU A 446 -40.31 -6.59 21.42
CA LEU A 446 -40.59 -5.17 21.65
C LEU A 446 -40.93 -4.89 23.12
N ASN A 447 -41.68 -5.78 23.77
CA ASN A 447 -41.96 -5.69 25.20
C ASN A 447 -40.67 -5.74 26.03
N TYR A 448 -39.72 -6.60 25.66
CA TYR A 448 -38.40 -6.66 26.29
C TYR A 448 -37.64 -5.33 26.13
N VAL A 449 -37.63 -4.76 24.92
CA VAL A 449 -36.99 -3.46 24.63
C VAL A 449 -37.64 -2.34 25.47
N ASP A 450 -38.97 -2.31 25.58
CA ASP A 450 -39.67 -1.28 26.34
C ASP A 450 -39.41 -1.39 27.85
N GLN A 451 -39.33 -2.61 28.38
CA GLN A 451 -38.94 -2.82 29.77
C GLN A 451 -37.51 -2.34 30.04
N LEU A 452 -36.57 -2.57 29.12
CA LEU A 452 -35.21 -2.02 29.24
C LEU A 452 -35.17 -0.49 29.15
N ARG A 453 -36.04 0.13 28.36
CA ARG A 453 -36.16 1.59 28.30
C ARG A 453 -36.62 2.14 29.65
N ALA A 454 -37.59 1.49 30.28
CA ALA A 454 -38.10 1.87 31.60
C ALA A 454 -37.02 1.80 32.71
N THR A 455 -36.03 0.88 32.59
CA THR A 455 -34.92 0.79 33.54
C THR A 455 -33.77 1.77 33.25
N GLY A 456 -33.87 2.57 32.19
CA GLY A 456 -32.80 3.49 31.77
C GLY A 456 -31.58 2.80 31.13
N ALA A 457 -31.70 1.53 30.72
CA ALA A 457 -30.63 0.84 30.03
C ALA A 457 -30.30 1.54 28.70
N LYS A 458 -29.05 1.39 28.22
CA LYS A 458 -28.61 2.00 26.94
C LYS A 458 -28.54 0.99 25.80
N ARG A 459 -28.28 -0.29 26.12
CA ARG A 459 -28.11 -1.37 25.15
C ARG A 459 -29.19 -2.41 25.34
N VAL A 460 -29.54 -3.10 24.24
CA VAL A 460 -30.46 -4.25 24.24
C VAL A 460 -29.91 -5.39 25.09
N PHE A 461 -28.58 -5.52 25.20
CA PHE A 461 -27.93 -6.57 26.00
C PHE A 461 -27.01 -5.98 27.08
N PRO A 462 -27.55 -5.41 28.18
CA PRO A 462 -26.77 -4.68 29.18
C PRO A 462 -25.78 -5.55 29.97
N HIS A 463 -25.96 -6.88 29.97
CA HIS A 463 -25.08 -7.82 30.68
C HIS A 463 -23.92 -8.37 29.85
N LEU A 464 -23.84 -8.05 28.55
CA LEU A 464 -22.64 -8.33 27.77
C LEU A 464 -21.46 -7.50 28.27
N ARG A 465 -20.26 -8.05 28.16
CA ARG A 465 -19.03 -7.42 28.66
C ARG A 465 -17.98 -7.49 27.56
N PRO A 466 -17.34 -6.36 27.21
CA PRO A 466 -16.33 -6.33 26.17
C PRO A 466 -15.12 -7.16 26.58
N ASP A 467 -14.46 -7.79 25.61
CA ASP A 467 -13.12 -8.31 25.82
C ASP A 467 -12.07 -7.19 25.80
N ARG A 468 -10.79 -7.56 25.91
CA ARG A 468 -9.67 -6.62 25.85
C ARG A 468 -9.58 -5.79 24.55
N ASP A 469 -10.25 -6.22 23.49
CA ASP A 469 -10.30 -5.51 22.20
C ASP A 469 -11.57 -4.66 22.06
N GLY A 470 -12.40 -4.56 23.11
CA GLY A 470 -13.67 -3.84 23.08
C GLY A 470 -14.83 -4.65 22.50
N VAL A 471 -14.64 -5.94 22.15
CA VAL A 471 -15.67 -6.75 21.49
C VAL A 471 -16.64 -7.34 22.52
N LEU A 472 -17.89 -6.87 22.54
CA LEU A 472 -18.93 -7.24 23.51
C LEU A 472 -19.29 -8.72 23.46
N THR A 473 -19.24 -9.33 22.28
CA THR A 473 -19.71 -10.70 22.08
C THR A 473 -18.60 -11.74 22.08
N ALA A 474 -17.33 -11.37 22.23
CA ALA A 474 -16.22 -12.31 22.11
C ALA A 474 -16.29 -13.47 23.14
N SER A 475 -16.57 -13.15 24.40
CA SER A 475 -16.74 -14.15 25.47
C SER A 475 -18.03 -14.95 25.29
N TRP A 476 -19.11 -14.28 24.89
CA TRP A 476 -20.41 -14.91 24.63
C TRP A 476 -20.31 -15.92 23.47
N SER A 477 -19.62 -15.58 22.38
CA SER A 477 -19.39 -16.45 21.22
C SER A 477 -18.70 -17.75 21.61
N LYS A 478 -17.69 -17.68 22.48
CA LYS A 478 -17.00 -18.86 23.03
C LYS A 478 -17.92 -19.71 23.90
N TRP A 479 -18.76 -19.07 24.73
CA TRP A 479 -19.77 -19.76 25.51
C TRP A 479 -20.78 -20.47 24.61
N PHE A 480 -21.38 -19.76 23.66
CA PHE A 480 -22.38 -20.29 22.73
C PHE A 480 -21.84 -21.47 21.95
N GLY A 481 -20.60 -21.39 21.45
CA GLY A 481 -19.96 -22.51 20.76
C GLY A 481 -19.80 -23.77 21.61
N ARG A 482 -19.50 -23.65 22.91
CA ARG A 482 -19.45 -24.80 23.84
C ARG A 482 -20.85 -25.29 24.20
N TRP A 483 -21.73 -24.36 24.51
CA TRP A 483 -23.12 -24.62 24.90
C TRP A 483 -23.88 -25.34 23.78
N LEU A 484 -23.71 -24.92 22.53
CA LEU A 484 -24.30 -25.55 21.34
C LEU A 484 -23.87 -27.02 21.16
N ARG A 485 -22.65 -27.39 21.60
CA ARG A 485 -22.17 -28.78 21.55
C ARG A 485 -22.72 -29.65 22.67
N LYS A 486 -22.88 -29.05 23.85
CA LYS A 486 -23.22 -29.77 25.07
C LYS A 486 -24.73 -29.88 25.27
N GLU A 487 -25.46 -28.79 25.05
CA GLU A 487 -26.87 -28.68 25.44
C GLU A 487 -27.80 -28.86 24.24
N ALA A 488 -27.37 -28.45 23.04
CA ALA A 488 -28.13 -28.66 21.79
C ALA A 488 -27.62 -29.85 20.96
N GLU A 489 -26.58 -30.55 21.42
CA GLU A 489 -25.98 -31.74 20.80
C GLU A 489 -25.55 -31.59 19.32
N ILE A 490 -25.45 -30.37 18.81
CA ILE A 490 -24.98 -30.10 17.45
C ILE A 490 -23.45 -30.21 17.46
N THR A 491 -22.90 -31.40 17.20
CA THR A 491 -21.47 -31.70 17.39
C THR A 491 -20.55 -31.14 16.29
N ASP A 492 -21.07 -30.88 15.09
CA ASP A 492 -20.27 -30.36 13.97
C ASP A 492 -19.70 -28.97 14.29
N ARG A 493 -18.38 -28.90 14.51
CA ARG A 493 -17.65 -27.66 14.85
C ARG A 493 -17.67 -26.59 13.75
N ARG A 494 -18.12 -26.92 12.54
CA ARG A 494 -18.31 -25.96 11.44
C ARG A 494 -19.58 -25.13 11.62
N ILE A 495 -20.58 -25.63 12.36
CA ILE A 495 -21.79 -24.89 12.70
C ILE A 495 -21.49 -23.92 13.83
N THR A 496 -21.53 -22.62 13.55
CA THR A 496 -21.22 -21.57 14.54
C THR A 496 -22.36 -20.57 14.62
N PHE A 497 -22.24 -19.53 15.44
CA PHE A 497 -23.21 -18.44 15.41
C PHE A 497 -23.34 -17.82 14.01
N HIS A 498 -22.25 -17.70 13.25
CA HIS A 498 -22.29 -17.13 11.90
C HIS A 498 -23.02 -18.03 10.87
N SER A 499 -23.30 -19.28 11.22
CA SER A 499 -24.15 -20.15 10.41
C SER A 499 -25.59 -19.63 10.31
N PHE A 500 -26.08 -18.83 11.27
CA PHE A 500 -27.39 -18.18 11.16
C PHE A 500 -27.48 -17.26 9.94
N ARG A 501 -26.48 -16.41 9.74
CA ARG A 501 -26.41 -15.53 8.58
C ARG A 501 -26.38 -16.31 7.26
N HIS A 502 -25.68 -17.44 7.21
CA HIS A 502 -25.68 -18.31 6.04
C HIS A 502 -27.05 -18.95 5.82
N SER A 503 -27.71 -19.35 6.90
CA SER A 503 -29.07 -19.90 6.89
C SER A 503 -30.07 -18.87 6.37
N PHE A 504 -29.97 -17.62 6.83
CA PHE A 504 -30.79 -16.52 6.34
C PHE A 504 -30.71 -16.38 4.83
N LYS A 505 -29.50 -16.27 4.26
CA LYS A 505 -29.37 -16.18 2.79
C LYS A 505 -29.84 -17.45 2.07
N HIS A 506 -29.63 -18.62 2.67
CA HIS A 506 -30.06 -19.88 2.07
C HIS A 506 -31.60 -19.95 1.97
N TYR A 507 -32.30 -19.73 3.08
CA TYR A 507 -33.76 -19.77 3.12
C TYR A 507 -34.40 -18.59 2.37
N ALA A 508 -33.79 -17.40 2.42
CA ALA A 508 -34.23 -16.26 1.61
C ALA A 508 -34.21 -16.58 0.10
N ARG A 509 -33.16 -17.27 -0.38
CA ARG A 509 -33.10 -17.76 -1.78
C ARG A 509 -34.15 -18.82 -2.06
N GLN A 510 -34.35 -19.76 -1.14
CA GLN A 510 -35.37 -20.79 -1.26
C GLN A 510 -36.78 -20.17 -1.39
N LEU A 511 -37.03 -19.05 -0.72
CA LEU A 511 -38.29 -18.30 -0.77
C LEU A 511 -38.40 -17.33 -1.96
N GLY A 512 -37.37 -17.26 -2.82
CA GLY A 512 -37.35 -16.37 -3.97
C GLY A 512 -37.29 -14.88 -3.62
N LEU A 513 -36.69 -14.52 -2.48
CA LEU A 513 -36.47 -13.11 -2.13
C LEU A 513 -35.44 -12.49 -3.09
N ALA A 514 -35.64 -11.23 -3.47
CA ALA A 514 -34.77 -10.57 -4.44
C ALA A 514 -33.31 -10.45 -3.91
N PRO A 515 -32.28 -10.73 -4.74
CA PRO A 515 -30.88 -10.75 -4.28
C PRO A 515 -30.39 -9.43 -3.68
N ASP A 516 -30.84 -8.30 -4.21
CA ASP A 516 -30.55 -6.94 -3.73
C ASP A 516 -31.15 -6.73 -2.33
N VAL A 517 -32.41 -7.08 -2.12
CA VAL A 517 -33.07 -7.03 -0.80
C VAL A 517 -32.35 -7.94 0.21
N GLN A 518 -31.96 -9.15 -0.20
CA GLN A 518 -31.16 -10.04 0.66
C GLN A 518 -29.83 -9.42 1.06
N ASN A 519 -29.14 -8.80 0.10
CA ASN A 519 -27.85 -8.17 0.31
C ASN A 519 -27.97 -6.95 1.21
N GLU A 520 -29.00 -6.13 1.02
CA GLU A 520 -29.33 -4.97 1.86
C GLU A 520 -29.61 -5.42 3.29
N ILE A 521 -30.57 -6.33 3.54
CA ILE A 521 -30.91 -6.82 4.89
C ILE A 521 -29.68 -7.37 5.61
N THR A 522 -28.84 -8.10 4.88
CA THR A 522 -27.65 -8.70 5.47
C THR A 522 -26.46 -7.73 5.52
N GLY A 523 -26.40 -6.65 4.76
CA GLY A 523 -25.21 -5.81 4.62
C GLY A 523 -24.06 -6.57 3.95
N HIS A 524 -24.32 -7.16 2.78
CA HIS A 524 -23.29 -7.68 1.88
C HIS A 524 -23.11 -6.72 0.69
N GLU A 525 -21.89 -6.21 0.53
CA GLU A 525 -21.47 -5.50 -0.68
C GLU A 525 -21.17 -6.53 -1.78
N THR A 526 -21.67 -6.27 -2.98
CA THR A 526 -21.42 -7.06 -4.20
C THR A 526 -20.22 -6.53 -5.00
N GLY A 527 -19.80 -5.29 -4.74
CA GLY A 527 -18.69 -4.60 -5.42
C GLY A 527 -19.12 -3.83 -6.66
N ASP A 528 -20.44 -3.71 -6.90
CA ASP A 528 -21.01 -2.99 -8.03
C ASP A 528 -21.33 -1.54 -7.66
N ILE A 529 -21.32 -0.63 -8.63
CA ILE A 529 -21.60 0.81 -8.45
C ILE A 529 -23.00 1.04 -7.84
N ALA A 530 -23.94 0.11 -8.08
CA ALA A 530 -25.29 0.11 -7.49
C ALA A 530 -25.29 0.00 -5.95
N ASP A 531 -24.23 -0.54 -5.35
CA ASP A 531 -24.07 -0.63 -3.88
C ASP A 531 -23.91 0.76 -3.22
N THR A 532 -23.64 1.81 -4.02
CA THR A 532 -23.51 3.20 -3.53
C THR A 532 -24.86 3.80 -3.11
N TYR A 533 -25.98 3.22 -3.55
CA TYR A 533 -27.35 3.63 -3.21
C TYR A 533 -28.00 2.79 -2.08
N GLY A 534 -27.22 1.94 -1.41
CA GLY A 534 -27.66 1.08 -0.29
C GLY A 534 -27.56 1.73 1.09
N GLY A 535 -28.25 1.15 2.08
CA GLY A 535 -28.27 1.60 3.48
C GLY A 535 -29.59 2.24 3.93
N LEU A 536 -29.54 3.29 4.77
CA LEU A 536 -30.76 3.95 5.29
C LEU A 536 -31.61 4.64 4.19
N SER A 537 -31.08 4.80 2.98
CA SER A 537 -31.80 5.30 1.81
C SER A 537 -32.57 4.23 1.05
N TYR A 538 -32.30 2.93 1.28
CA TYR A 538 -32.96 1.85 0.56
C TYR A 538 -34.47 1.81 0.90
N PRO A 539 -35.40 1.76 -0.07
CA PRO A 539 -36.84 1.80 0.19
C PRO A 539 -37.30 0.77 1.24
N LEU A 540 -38.13 1.18 2.20
CA LEU A 540 -38.49 0.32 3.34
C LEU A 540 -39.48 -0.80 2.96
N LEU A 541 -40.44 -0.53 2.05
CA LEU A 541 -41.47 -1.49 1.65
C LEU A 541 -40.91 -2.85 1.19
N PRO A 542 -39.93 -2.93 0.26
CA PRO A 542 -39.33 -4.21 -0.14
C PRO A 542 -38.69 -4.97 1.02
N LEU A 543 -38.10 -4.27 2.00
CA LEU A 543 -37.51 -4.88 3.18
C LEU A 543 -38.59 -5.48 4.09
N VAL A 544 -39.68 -4.74 4.31
CA VAL A 544 -40.81 -5.18 5.14
C VAL A 544 -41.44 -6.43 4.54
N GLN A 545 -41.83 -6.37 3.27
CA GLN A 545 -42.42 -7.52 2.56
C GLN A 545 -41.50 -8.74 2.56
N ALA A 546 -40.19 -8.54 2.38
CA ALA A 546 -39.23 -9.63 2.41
C ALA A 546 -39.10 -10.26 3.80
N ILE A 547 -39.08 -9.46 4.85
CA ILE A 547 -39.01 -9.94 6.23
C ILE A 547 -40.31 -10.64 6.64
N GLU A 548 -41.48 -10.13 6.28
CA GLU A 548 -42.77 -10.77 6.56
C GLU A 548 -42.91 -12.13 5.87
N ARG A 549 -42.38 -12.24 4.64
CA ARG A 549 -42.36 -13.51 3.89
C ARG A 549 -41.30 -14.48 4.39
N TYR A 550 -40.25 -13.99 5.02
CA TYR A 550 -39.12 -14.82 5.44
C TYR A 550 -39.55 -15.83 6.49
N ARG A 551 -39.20 -17.09 6.27
CA ARG A 551 -39.40 -18.19 7.22
C ARG A 551 -38.42 -19.30 6.88
N VAL A 552 -38.27 -20.26 7.79
CA VAL A 552 -37.55 -21.50 7.49
C VAL A 552 -38.57 -22.57 7.10
N PRO A 553 -38.66 -23.00 5.82
CA PRO A 553 -39.65 -23.96 5.39
C PRO A 553 -39.52 -25.31 6.13
N GLY A 554 -40.61 -25.76 6.75
CA GLY A 554 -40.65 -27.00 7.52
C GLY A 554 -40.07 -26.88 8.94
N PHE A 555 -39.84 -25.67 9.44
CA PHE A 555 -39.46 -25.41 10.82
C PHE A 555 -40.41 -24.38 11.43
N VAL A 556 -40.87 -24.67 12.64
CA VAL A 556 -41.72 -23.78 13.44
C VAL A 556 -41.04 -23.62 14.78
N LEU A 557 -40.94 -22.37 15.26
CA LEU A 557 -40.40 -22.14 16.59
C LEU A 557 -41.32 -22.72 17.65
N PRO A 558 -40.76 -23.21 18.78
CA PRO A 558 -41.59 -23.60 19.91
C PRO A 558 -42.42 -22.41 20.39
N PRO A 559 -43.57 -22.67 21.05
CA PRO A 559 -44.29 -21.60 21.72
C PRO A 559 -43.37 -20.89 22.72
N PRO A 560 -43.56 -19.59 22.97
CA PRO A 560 -42.83 -18.91 24.02
C PRO A 560 -43.05 -19.70 25.34
N PRO A 561 -42.02 -19.80 26.19
CA PRO A 561 -42.19 -20.45 27.48
C PRO A 561 -43.34 -19.77 28.23
N GLN A 562 -44.19 -20.56 28.91
CA GLN A 562 -45.35 -20.04 29.65
C GLN A 562 -44.89 -18.86 30.50
N ALA A 563 -45.59 -17.73 30.33
CA ALA A 563 -45.19 -16.40 30.78
C ALA A 563 -44.52 -16.44 32.16
N MET A 564 -43.29 -15.93 32.25
CA MET A 564 -42.84 -15.41 33.54
C MET A 564 -43.70 -14.17 33.81
N PRO A 565 -44.59 -14.18 34.81
CA PRO A 565 -45.42 -13.03 35.12
C PRO A 565 -44.49 -11.88 35.47
N ASN A 566 -44.59 -10.76 34.74
CA ASN A 566 -44.12 -9.42 35.11
C ASN A 566 -43.01 -9.42 36.18
N ARG A 567 -41.84 -9.98 35.88
CA ARG A 567 -40.67 -9.68 36.70
C ARG A 567 -40.15 -8.34 36.20
N PRO A 568 -40.13 -7.28 37.03
CA PRO A 568 -39.33 -6.12 36.68
C PRO A 568 -37.89 -6.61 36.50
N TYR A 569 -37.33 -6.38 35.31
CA TYR A 569 -35.90 -6.55 35.08
C TYR A 569 -35.18 -5.56 36.00
N THR A 570 -34.76 -6.03 37.16
CA THR A 570 -34.00 -5.28 38.18
C THR A 570 -32.52 -5.55 38.03
#